data_AF-A0A674A0Y5-F1
#
_entry.id   AF-A0A674A0Y5-F1
#
_cell.length_a   1.000
_cell.length_b   1.000
_cell.length_c   1.000
_cell.angle_alpha   90.00
_cell.angle_beta   90.00
_cell.angle_gamma   90.00
#
_symmetry.space_group_name_H-M   'P 1'
#
loop_
_entity.id
_entity.type
_entity.pdbx_description
1 polymer ?
#
loop_
_entity_poly.entity_id
_entity_poly.type
_entity_poly.pdbx_seq_one_letter_code
_entity_poly.pdbx_strand_id
1 'polypeptide(L)'
;MTATTRRVYKRRETITALPLYYSGQLLKKYTGQKEFKNFYGELRGSTIFLYTDEMHDTYSEKLDLQMLKSMSMDSPYQNNRSTIYTLTLTNEEVQLKVDNPNTGEEWRGFIMTVATKEIPSNLQLLPGQMLRLEEVLSEEKKRQAPLSPLPYTYHIHPSSGDTYDDALSGIPLCFFPVSRQKAEKMLKENTEYGSIILRPSTDNTNYAITLRQDHPSGPVMKNYKVLSIDTGFIIELDAPVTVPSLGAVLDHFLKATEFRLHPYLVPQTYDTCIDLPLTLPCFPPKPVPRARVAPMIHTKSPKGSTPPSFPKLPIKAKEAGNEYQDADEVLTPDPRPEDLD
;
A
#
# COMPACT_ATOMS: atom_id res chain seq x y z
N MET A 1 9.62 -12.14 4.25
CA MET A 1 9.14 -12.19 2.85
C MET A 1 10.27 -12.62 1.93
N THR A 2 10.05 -13.66 1.13
CA THR A 2 11.03 -14.18 0.15
C THR A 2 11.07 -13.31 -1.11
N ALA A 3 12.13 -13.43 -1.92
CA ALA A 3 12.29 -12.65 -3.15
C ALA A 3 11.15 -12.87 -4.16
N THR A 4 10.61 -14.09 -4.21
CA THR A 4 9.44 -14.47 -5.03
C THR A 4 8.19 -13.71 -4.60
N THR A 5 7.87 -13.68 -3.31
CA THR A 5 6.69 -12.95 -2.79
C THR A 5 6.76 -11.46 -3.09
N ARG A 6 7.94 -10.83 -3.00
CA ARG A 6 8.11 -9.40 -3.36
C ARG A 6 7.81 -9.13 -4.84
N ARG A 7 8.18 -10.04 -5.74
CA ARG A 7 7.90 -9.92 -7.17
C ARG A 7 6.39 -10.02 -7.45
N VAL A 8 5.70 -10.92 -6.75
CA VAL A 8 4.24 -11.10 -6.87
C VAL A 8 3.51 -9.83 -6.42
N TYR A 9 3.84 -9.27 -5.25
CA TYR A 9 3.21 -8.03 -4.77
C TYR A 9 3.39 -6.86 -5.73
N LYS A 10 4.59 -6.64 -6.27
CA LYS A 10 4.86 -5.58 -7.26
C LYS A 10 4.04 -5.75 -8.54
N ARG A 11 3.86 -7.00 -8.99
CA ARG A 11 3.01 -7.29 -10.15
C ARG A 11 1.54 -7.02 -9.84
N ARG A 12 1.02 -7.48 -8.70
CA ARG A 12 -0.36 -7.22 -8.27
C ARG A 12 -0.65 -5.73 -8.15
N GLU A 13 0.31 -4.95 -7.64
CA GLU A 13 0.23 -3.48 -7.60
C GLU A 13 0.17 -2.86 -9.00
N THR A 14 0.98 -3.36 -9.93
CA THR A 14 0.94 -2.92 -11.33
C THR A 14 -0.39 -3.29 -12.02
N ILE A 15 -0.89 -4.51 -11.78
CA ILE A 15 -2.12 -5.03 -12.40
C ILE A 15 -3.36 -4.30 -11.89
N THR A 16 -3.42 -4.04 -10.59
CA THR A 16 -4.58 -3.39 -9.97
C THR A 16 -4.52 -1.87 -10.05
N ALA A 17 -3.31 -1.29 -10.15
CA ALA A 17 -3.07 0.15 -10.09
C ALA A 17 -3.70 0.82 -8.85
N LEU A 18 -3.81 0.05 -7.74
CA LEU A 18 -4.45 0.48 -6.50
C LEU A 18 -3.55 0.18 -5.29
N PRO A 19 -3.55 1.07 -4.26
CA PRO A 19 -2.79 0.85 -3.04
C PRO A 19 -3.32 -0.34 -2.25
N LEU A 20 -2.43 -1.06 -1.57
CA LEU A 20 -2.79 -2.17 -0.70
C LEU A 20 -3.10 -1.69 0.71
N TYR A 21 -4.34 -1.88 1.15
CA TYR A 21 -4.78 -1.47 2.49
C TYR A 21 -4.64 -2.61 3.50
N TYR A 22 -5.12 -3.79 3.12
CA TYR A 22 -5.11 -4.96 3.99
C TYR A 22 -5.07 -6.25 3.17
N SER A 23 -4.51 -7.32 3.73
CA SER A 23 -4.39 -8.62 3.06
C SER A 23 -4.38 -9.77 4.05
N GLY A 24 -4.90 -10.91 3.63
CA GLY A 24 -4.93 -12.11 4.47
C GLY A 24 -5.75 -13.23 3.87
N GLN A 25 -5.70 -14.40 4.52
CA GLN A 25 -6.51 -15.56 4.16
C GLN A 25 -7.98 -15.28 4.52
N LEU A 26 -8.87 -15.55 3.58
CA LEU A 26 -10.31 -15.46 3.81
C LEU A 26 -11.05 -16.48 2.95
N LEU A 27 -12.16 -16.96 3.48
CA LEU A 27 -13.02 -17.91 2.81
C LEU A 27 -14.24 -17.18 2.24
N LYS A 28 -14.64 -17.52 1.02
CA LYS A 28 -15.80 -16.93 0.34
C LYS A 28 -16.78 -18.01 -0.10
N LYS A 29 -18.07 -17.68 -0.02
CA LYS A 29 -19.14 -18.41 -0.73
C LYS A 29 -20.26 -17.48 -1.17
N TYR A 30 -20.99 -17.89 -2.20
CA TYR A 30 -22.22 -17.23 -2.62
C TYR A 30 -23.44 -17.76 -1.86
N THR A 31 -24.48 -16.94 -1.72
CA THR A 31 -25.77 -17.38 -1.18
C THR A 31 -26.32 -18.54 -2.03
N GLY A 32 -26.53 -19.70 -1.41
CA GLY A 32 -26.94 -20.94 -2.08
C GLY A 32 -25.83 -21.99 -2.26
N GLN A 33 -24.56 -21.62 -2.09
CA GLN A 33 -23.45 -22.58 -2.07
C GLN A 33 -23.31 -23.22 -0.69
N LYS A 34 -23.06 -24.54 -0.68
CA LYS A 34 -22.89 -25.31 0.56
C LYS A 34 -21.53 -25.09 1.21
N GLU A 35 -20.48 -24.94 0.41
CA GLU A 35 -19.09 -24.92 0.87
C GLU A 35 -18.43 -23.56 0.65
N PHE A 36 -17.51 -23.24 1.56
CA PHE A 36 -16.63 -22.08 1.43
C PHE A 36 -15.39 -22.45 0.63
N LYS A 37 -15.00 -21.58 -0.30
CA LYS A 37 -13.73 -21.67 -1.02
C LYS A 37 -12.68 -20.79 -0.34
N ASN A 38 -11.44 -21.28 -0.26
CA ASN A 38 -10.34 -20.54 0.33
C ASN A 38 -9.69 -19.60 -0.71
N PHE A 39 -9.36 -18.39 -0.28
CA PHE A 39 -8.68 -17.40 -1.08
C PHE A 39 -7.66 -16.62 -0.24
N TYR A 40 -6.62 -16.13 -0.92
CA TYR A 40 -5.86 -15.01 -0.42
C TYR A 40 -6.52 -13.70 -0.88
N GLY A 41 -6.99 -12.88 0.06
CA GLY A 41 -7.62 -11.61 -0.25
C GLY A 41 -6.66 -10.44 -0.11
N GLU A 42 -6.73 -9.50 -1.05
CA GLU A 42 -6.13 -8.17 -0.94
C GLU A 42 -7.21 -7.10 -1.08
N LEU A 43 -7.37 -6.27 -0.05
CA LEU A 43 -8.19 -5.07 -0.13
C LEU A 43 -7.37 -3.94 -0.75
N ARG A 44 -7.75 -3.53 -1.97
CA ARG A 44 -7.14 -2.41 -2.66
C ARG A 44 -8.20 -1.42 -3.15
N GLY A 45 -8.05 -0.16 -2.81
CA GLY A 45 -9.09 0.84 -3.05
C GLY A 45 -10.42 0.42 -2.40
N SER A 46 -11.49 0.40 -3.21
CA SER A 46 -12.82 -0.08 -2.81
C SER A 46 -13.12 -1.49 -3.31
N THR A 47 -12.12 -2.33 -3.54
CA THR A 47 -12.31 -3.67 -4.12
C THR A 47 -11.48 -4.71 -3.37
N ILE A 48 -12.09 -5.87 -3.09
CA ILE A 48 -11.36 -7.05 -2.60
C ILE A 48 -10.97 -7.90 -3.80
N PHE A 49 -9.67 -8.07 -4.03
CA PHE A 49 -9.12 -8.96 -5.03
C PHE A 49 -8.83 -10.32 -4.39
N LEU A 50 -9.34 -11.39 -4.98
CA LEU A 50 -9.24 -12.74 -4.46
C LEU A 50 -8.32 -13.56 -5.35
N TYR A 51 -7.29 -14.14 -4.76
CA TYR A 51 -6.30 -14.97 -5.42
C TYR A 51 -6.46 -16.41 -4.92
N THR A 52 -6.19 -17.37 -5.79
CA THR A 52 -6.16 -18.80 -5.43
C THR A 52 -5.12 -19.08 -4.33
N ASP A 53 -3.99 -18.37 -4.34
CA ASP A 53 -2.99 -18.39 -3.28
C ASP A 53 -2.14 -17.08 -3.23
N GLU A 54 -1.14 -17.02 -2.34
CA GLU A 54 -0.20 -15.89 -2.23
C GLU A 54 0.81 -15.75 -3.38
N MET A 55 0.99 -16.79 -4.19
CA MET A 55 2.02 -16.86 -5.23
C MET A 55 1.52 -16.45 -6.62
N HIS A 56 0.20 -16.48 -6.85
CA HIS A 56 -0.39 -16.06 -8.12
C HIS A 56 -0.34 -14.54 -8.30
N ASP A 57 0.11 -14.05 -9.45
CA ASP A 57 0.17 -12.60 -9.72
C ASP A 57 -1.16 -12.02 -10.23
N THR A 58 -2.08 -12.84 -10.72
CA THR A 58 -3.43 -12.43 -11.16
C THR A 58 -4.53 -12.95 -10.24
N TYR A 59 -5.54 -12.11 -9.97
CA TYR A 59 -6.71 -12.49 -9.19
C TYR A 59 -7.65 -13.40 -9.99
N SER A 60 -8.31 -14.33 -9.32
CA SER A 60 -9.35 -15.19 -9.91
C SER A 60 -10.73 -14.56 -9.81
N GLU A 61 -10.98 -13.82 -8.73
CA GLU A 61 -12.26 -13.16 -8.47
C GLU A 61 -12.03 -11.77 -7.88
N LYS A 62 -13.02 -10.88 -8.00
CA LYS A 62 -13.01 -9.58 -7.33
C LYS A 62 -14.39 -9.25 -6.77
N LEU A 63 -14.41 -8.49 -5.69
CA LEU A 63 -15.63 -8.01 -5.05
C LEU A 63 -15.58 -6.48 -4.94
N ASP A 64 -16.46 -5.80 -5.66
CA ASP A 64 -16.51 -4.33 -5.65
C ASP A 64 -17.40 -3.81 -4.51
N LEU A 65 -16.76 -3.19 -3.53
CA LEU A 65 -17.43 -2.70 -2.31
C LEU A 65 -18.18 -1.38 -2.53
N GLN A 66 -18.01 -0.69 -3.67
CA GLN A 66 -18.86 0.46 -4.00
C GLN A 66 -20.33 0.06 -4.15
N MET A 67 -20.57 -1.21 -4.49
CA MET A 67 -21.90 -1.78 -4.65
C MET A 67 -22.46 -2.35 -3.34
N LEU A 68 -21.74 -2.23 -2.22
CA LEU A 68 -22.16 -2.76 -0.93
C LEU A 68 -23.32 -1.93 -0.36
N LYS A 69 -24.48 -2.58 -0.14
CA LYS A 69 -25.64 -1.97 0.51
C LYS A 69 -25.61 -2.12 2.02
N SER A 70 -25.23 -3.31 2.48
CA SER A 70 -25.17 -3.64 3.91
C SER A 70 -24.20 -4.76 4.18
N MET A 71 -23.67 -4.77 5.40
CA MET A 71 -22.89 -5.86 5.95
C MET A 71 -23.51 -6.27 7.28
N SER A 72 -23.85 -7.55 7.42
CA SER A 72 -24.31 -8.15 8.68
C SER A 72 -23.33 -9.21 9.15
N MET A 73 -23.33 -9.50 10.45
CA MET A 73 -22.48 -10.52 11.06
C MET A 73 -23.39 -11.56 11.73
N ASP A 74 -23.21 -12.83 11.36
CA ASP A 74 -24.15 -13.91 11.74
C ASP A 74 -24.05 -14.31 13.22
N SER A 75 -22.89 -14.09 13.86
CA SER A 75 -22.70 -14.36 15.29
C SER A 75 -21.71 -13.37 15.93
N PRO A 76 -22.19 -12.33 16.62
CA PRO A 76 -21.30 -11.45 17.38
C PRO A 76 -20.66 -12.22 18.54
N TYR A 77 -19.35 -12.41 18.46
CA TYR A 77 -18.46 -12.70 19.59
C TYR A 77 -18.78 -13.96 20.42
N GLN A 78 -18.78 -15.14 19.78
CA GLN A 78 -18.62 -16.41 20.50
C GLN A 78 -17.13 -16.79 20.56
N ASN A 79 -16.62 -17.02 21.77
CA ASN A 79 -15.23 -17.44 22.00
C ASN A 79 -14.85 -18.65 21.11
N ASN A 80 -13.75 -18.52 20.36
CA ASN A 80 -13.13 -19.52 19.50
C ASN A 80 -13.87 -19.93 18.20
N ARG A 81 -14.71 -19.07 17.60
CA ARG A 81 -15.28 -19.35 16.27
C ARG A 81 -14.82 -18.36 15.20
N SER A 82 -14.78 -18.85 13.96
CA SER A 82 -14.55 -18.03 12.77
C SER A 82 -15.60 -16.92 12.67
N THR A 83 -15.20 -15.71 12.32
CA THR A 83 -16.10 -14.61 12.04
C THR A 83 -16.69 -14.79 10.64
N ILE A 84 -18.02 -14.80 10.54
CA ILE A 84 -18.74 -14.83 9.26
C ILE A 84 -19.56 -13.56 9.13
N TYR A 85 -19.34 -12.83 8.04
CA TYR A 85 -20.15 -11.67 7.69
C TYR A 85 -20.70 -11.82 6.27
N THR A 86 -21.95 -11.37 6.13
CA THR A 86 -22.72 -11.40 4.90
C THR A 86 -22.67 -10.01 4.27
N LEU A 87 -22.17 -9.93 3.04
CA LEU A 87 -22.09 -8.73 2.22
C LEU A 87 -23.25 -8.76 1.24
N THR A 88 -24.20 -7.85 1.42
CA THR A 88 -25.31 -7.65 0.47
C THR A 88 -24.90 -6.55 -0.50
N LEU A 89 -24.50 -6.94 -1.71
CA LEU A 89 -24.19 -6.01 -2.79
C LEU A 89 -25.44 -5.73 -3.62
N THR A 90 -25.41 -4.76 -4.53
CA THR A 90 -26.57 -4.44 -5.38
C THR A 90 -27.00 -5.61 -6.27
N ASN A 91 -26.03 -6.43 -6.71
CA ASN A 91 -26.25 -7.48 -7.70
C ASN A 91 -26.19 -8.89 -7.11
N GLU A 92 -25.57 -9.05 -5.95
CA GLU A 92 -25.27 -10.36 -5.37
C GLU A 92 -25.14 -10.30 -3.86
N GLU A 93 -25.24 -11.46 -3.21
CA GLU A 93 -24.98 -11.62 -1.80
C GLU A 93 -23.89 -12.67 -1.59
N VAL A 94 -22.92 -12.32 -0.75
CA VAL A 94 -21.71 -13.12 -0.52
C VAL A 94 -21.44 -13.23 0.96
N GLN A 95 -21.04 -14.42 1.41
CA GLN A 95 -20.56 -14.63 2.77
C GLN A 95 -19.05 -14.75 2.76
N LEU A 96 -18.41 -13.95 3.61
CA LEU A 96 -16.98 -14.02 3.89
C LEU A 96 -16.77 -14.60 5.28
N LYS A 97 -15.83 -15.53 5.39
CA LYS A 97 -15.46 -16.20 6.64
C LYS A 97 -13.97 -16.02 6.90
N VAL A 98 -13.63 -15.67 8.13
CA VAL A 98 -12.25 -15.52 8.62
C VAL A 98 -12.09 -16.32 9.88
N ASP A 99 -11.08 -17.18 9.95
CA ASP A 99 -10.96 -18.15 11.06
C ASP A 99 -10.54 -17.54 12.39
N ASN A 100 -9.76 -16.45 12.36
CA ASN A 100 -9.36 -15.73 13.56
C ASN A 100 -10.32 -14.56 13.83
N PRO A 101 -10.95 -14.46 15.02
CA PRO A 101 -11.90 -13.39 15.31
C PRO A 101 -11.27 -12.00 15.31
N ASN A 102 -10.02 -11.85 15.76
CA ASN A 102 -9.31 -10.57 15.77
C ASN A 102 -9.04 -10.09 14.34
N THR A 103 -8.55 -10.98 13.48
CA THR A 103 -8.37 -10.71 12.05
C THR A 103 -9.71 -10.48 11.34
N GLY A 104 -10.77 -11.16 11.79
CA GLY A 104 -12.12 -10.95 11.32
C GLY A 104 -12.63 -9.53 11.62
N GLU A 105 -12.35 -9.01 12.82
CA GLU A 105 -12.69 -7.63 13.20
C GLU A 105 -11.85 -6.61 12.41
N GLU A 106 -10.57 -6.90 12.12
CA GLU A 106 -9.76 -6.06 11.22
C GLU A 106 -10.37 -6.00 9.82
N TRP A 107 -10.65 -7.15 9.20
CA TRP A 107 -11.31 -7.21 7.89
C TRP A 107 -12.64 -6.44 7.90
N ARG A 108 -13.47 -6.64 8.93
CA ARG A 108 -14.73 -5.92 9.09
C ARG A 108 -14.48 -4.41 9.10
N GLY A 109 -13.55 -3.93 9.92
CA GLY A 109 -13.19 -2.52 10.02
C GLY A 109 -12.72 -1.94 8.69
N PHE A 110 -11.79 -2.60 8.00
CA PHE A 110 -11.27 -2.15 6.71
C PHE A 110 -12.35 -2.12 5.62
N ILE A 111 -13.12 -3.20 5.47
CA ILE A 111 -14.17 -3.30 4.44
C ILE A 111 -15.23 -2.23 4.66
N MET A 112 -15.73 -2.07 5.89
CA MET A 112 -16.70 -1.03 6.20
C MET A 112 -16.13 0.36 5.92
N THR A 113 -14.90 0.63 6.36
CA THR A 113 -14.27 1.95 6.20
C THR A 113 -14.13 2.36 4.74
N VAL A 114 -13.68 1.46 3.86
CA VAL A 114 -13.55 1.79 2.43
C VAL A 114 -14.88 1.81 1.69
N ALA A 115 -15.89 1.07 2.16
CA ALA A 115 -17.23 1.06 1.57
C ALA A 115 -18.03 2.31 1.95
N THR A 116 -18.06 2.69 3.22
CA THR A 116 -18.86 3.82 3.74
C THR A 116 -18.11 5.15 3.75
N LYS A 117 -16.78 5.13 3.60
CA LYS A 117 -15.90 6.31 3.75
C LYS A 117 -15.91 6.93 5.14
N GLU A 118 -16.20 6.11 6.14
CA GLU A 118 -16.22 6.49 7.56
C GLU A 118 -15.77 5.31 8.42
N ILE A 119 -15.09 5.59 9.54
CA ILE A 119 -14.71 4.54 10.48
C ILE A 119 -15.92 4.21 11.36
N PRO A 120 -16.39 2.95 11.38
CA PRO A 120 -17.47 2.55 12.27
C PRO A 120 -17.09 2.72 13.74
N SER A 121 -17.97 3.33 14.53
CA SER A 121 -17.75 3.57 15.96
C SER A 121 -17.79 2.31 16.82
N ASN A 122 -18.34 1.20 16.30
CA ASN A 122 -18.55 -0.06 17.01
C ASN A 122 -17.50 -1.13 16.68
N LEU A 123 -16.23 -0.74 16.48
CA LEU A 123 -15.13 -1.66 16.21
C LEU A 123 -14.38 -2.04 17.49
N GLN A 124 -14.04 -3.33 17.61
CA GLN A 124 -13.21 -3.86 18.72
C GLN A 124 -11.74 -3.97 18.31
N LEU A 125 -11.15 -2.84 17.91
CA LEU A 125 -9.77 -2.77 17.43
C LEU A 125 -8.85 -2.07 18.42
N LEU A 126 -7.58 -2.46 18.41
CA LEU A 126 -6.52 -1.82 19.18
C LEU A 126 -6.19 -0.42 18.61
N PRO A 127 -5.60 0.48 19.40
CA PRO A 127 -5.28 1.85 18.94
C PRO A 127 -4.44 1.89 17.65
N GLY A 128 -3.44 1.01 17.51
CA GLY A 128 -2.63 0.94 16.29
C GLY A 128 -3.40 0.45 15.05
N GLN A 129 -4.39 -0.42 15.25
CA GLN A 129 -5.28 -0.87 14.17
C GLN A 129 -6.26 0.24 13.78
N MET A 130 -6.74 1.02 14.76
CA MET A 130 -7.60 2.17 14.53
C MET A 130 -6.88 3.26 13.73
N LEU A 131 -5.64 3.57 14.10
CA LEU A 131 -4.79 4.53 13.37
C LEU A 131 -4.59 4.09 11.91
N ARG A 132 -4.39 2.80 11.67
CA ARG A 132 -4.28 2.27 10.31
C ARG A 132 -5.58 2.42 9.51
N LEU A 133 -6.75 2.34 10.13
CA LEU A 133 -8.02 2.65 9.47
C LEU A 133 -8.14 4.14 9.13
N GLU A 134 -7.66 5.03 9.98
CA GLU A 134 -7.62 6.48 9.73
C GLU A 134 -6.72 6.83 8.53
N GLU A 135 -5.54 6.19 8.45
CA GLU A 135 -4.62 6.31 7.32
C GLU A 135 -5.30 5.85 6.02
N VAL A 136 -5.85 4.63 6.01
CA VAL A 136 -6.56 4.08 4.85
C VAL A 136 -7.75 4.93 4.44
N LEU A 137 -8.52 5.44 5.41
CA LEU A 137 -9.64 6.32 5.11
C LEU A 137 -9.18 7.61 4.44
N SER A 138 -8.08 8.19 4.92
CA SER A 138 -7.50 9.41 4.37
C SER A 138 -6.96 9.18 2.96
N GLU A 139 -6.27 8.08 2.73
CA GLU A 139 -5.78 7.68 1.41
C GLU A 139 -6.91 7.45 0.42
N GLU A 140 -7.95 6.71 0.82
CA GLU A 140 -9.08 6.39 -0.04
C GLU A 140 -9.92 7.63 -0.36
N LYS A 141 -10.08 8.56 0.59
CA LYS A 141 -10.70 9.88 0.35
C LYS A 141 -9.91 10.71 -0.66
N LYS A 142 -8.58 10.73 -0.54
CA LYS A 142 -7.71 11.43 -1.52
C LYS A 142 -7.79 10.79 -2.90
N ARG A 143 -7.81 9.46 -2.98
CA ARG A 143 -7.88 8.71 -4.24
C ARG A 143 -9.20 8.91 -4.97
N GLN A 144 -10.32 8.98 -4.24
CA GLN A 144 -11.65 9.16 -4.81
C GLN A 144 -12.11 10.61 -4.89
N ALA A 145 -11.34 11.55 -4.34
CA ALA A 145 -11.63 12.96 -4.53
C ALA A 145 -11.74 13.23 -6.04
N PRO A 146 -12.79 13.92 -6.50
CA PRO A 146 -12.75 14.52 -7.82
C PRO A 146 -11.42 15.27 -7.93
N LEU A 147 -10.78 15.27 -9.11
CA LEU A 147 -9.65 16.15 -9.37
C LEU A 147 -10.13 17.61 -9.24
N SER A 148 -10.25 18.07 -8.01
CA SER A 148 -10.47 19.45 -7.65
C SER A 148 -9.16 20.16 -7.96
N PRO A 149 -9.18 21.34 -8.60
CA PRO A 149 -7.97 22.08 -8.88
C PRO A 149 -7.23 22.24 -7.56
N LEU A 150 -6.03 21.66 -7.51
CA LEU A 150 -5.27 21.50 -6.29
C LEU A 150 -5.14 22.85 -5.58
N PRO A 151 -5.48 22.98 -4.28
CA PRO A 151 -5.09 24.12 -3.49
C PRO A 151 -3.65 23.89 -3.06
N TYR A 152 -2.69 24.16 -3.95
CA TYR A 152 -1.29 24.32 -3.56
C TYR A 152 -0.95 25.80 -3.58
N THR A 153 -1.45 26.53 -2.59
CA THR A 153 -0.84 27.79 -2.20
C THR A 153 0.43 27.46 -1.42
N TYR A 154 1.58 27.51 -2.10
CA TYR A 154 2.83 27.81 -1.44
C TYR A 154 3.31 29.19 -1.91
N HIS A 155 3.38 30.09 -0.94
CA HIS A 155 4.05 31.37 -1.04
C HIS A 155 5.54 31.11 -1.33
N ILE A 156 5.97 31.36 -2.56
CA ILE A 156 7.37 31.67 -2.82
C ILE A 156 7.59 33.04 -2.17
N HIS A 157 8.40 33.08 -1.11
CA HIS A 157 8.97 34.33 -0.62
C HIS A 157 9.86 34.89 -1.73
N PRO A 158 9.52 36.02 -2.38
CA PRO A 158 10.45 36.68 -3.27
C PRO A 158 11.42 37.43 -2.37
N SER A 159 12.65 36.94 -2.28
CA SER A 159 13.75 37.86 -2.05
C SER A 159 13.79 38.81 -3.26
N SER A 160 13.80 40.11 -2.95
CA SER A 160 13.95 41.27 -3.85
C SER A 160 12.86 41.52 -4.90
N GLY A 161 12.04 42.53 -4.60
CA GLY A 161 11.96 43.75 -5.43
C GLY A 161 11.25 43.65 -6.78
N ASP A 162 10.13 44.37 -6.84
CA ASP A 162 9.56 45.04 -8.00
C ASP A 162 8.71 44.22 -8.99
N THR A 163 7.40 44.39 -8.80
CA THR A 163 6.33 44.63 -9.81
C THR A 163 6.12 43.58 -10.91
N TYR A 164 4.85 43.40 -11.33
CA TYR A 164 4.33 42.43 -12.31
C TYR A 164 4.17 41.01 -11.74
N ASP A 165 3.10 40.25 -11.95
CA ASP A 165 1.74 40.43 -12.48
C ASP A 165 1.03 39.11 -12.14
N ASP A 166 -0.30 39.12 -12.18
CA ASP A 166 -1.24 38.04 -11.89
C ASP A 166 -1.18 36.88 -12.91
N ALA A 167 0.01 36.28 -13.11
CA ALA A 167 0.29 35.23 -14.10
C ALA A 167 0.78 33.90 -13.49
N LEU A 168 1.04 33.85 -12.18
CA LEU A 168 1.59 32.66 -11.52
C LEU A 168 0.54 31.59 -11.17
N SER A 169 -0.76 31.86 -11.34
CA SER A 169 -1.84 30.87 -11.16
C SER A 169 -1.97 29.85 -12.30
N GLY A 170 -1.16 29.94 -13.36
CA GLY A 170 -1.27 29.09 -14.56
C GLY A 170 -0.10 28.12 -14.82
N ILE A 171 0.95 28.14 -13.99
CA ILE A 171 2.15 27.33 -14.22
C ILE A 171 2.00 25.95 -13.56
N PRO A 172 2.15 24.83 -14.30
CA PRO A 172 2.05 23.49 -13.73
C PRO A 172 3.10 23.19 -12.67
N LEU A 173 2.77 22.38 -11.67
CA LEU A 173 3.67 21.98 -10.56
C LEU A 173 4.95 21.26 -11.00
N CYS A 174 4.90 20.60 -12.16
CA CYS A 174 6.08 19.96 -12.73
C CYS A 174 6.92 20.92 -13.59
N PHE A 175 6.71 22.23 -13.45
CA PHE A 175 7.59 23.24 -13.99
C PHE A 175 8.84 23.37 -13.12
N PHE A 176 9.99 23.06 -13.71
CA PHE A 176 11.28 23.26 -13.07
C PHE A 176 12.12 24.20 -13.94
N PRO A 177 12.64 25.32 -13.40
CA PRO A 177 13.50 26.24 -14.12
C PRO A 177 14.91 25.65 -14.27
N VAL A 178 15.02 24.56 -15.03
CA VAL A 178 16.26 23.78 -15.22
C VAL A 178 16.56 23.58 -16.71
N SER A 179 17.83 23.35 -17.03
CA SER A 179 18.25 23.04 -18.40
C SER A 179 17.75 21.66 -18.85
N ARG A 180 17.78 21.43 -20.17
CA ARG A 180 17.52 20.10 -20.77
C ARG A 180 18.29 18.98 -20.07
N GLN A 181 19.61 19.13 -19.97
CA GLN A 181 20.49 18.12 -19.40
C GLN A 181 20.15 17.84 -17.92
N LYS A 182 19.80 18.89 -17.16
CA LYS A 182 19.42 18.75 -15.76
C LYS A 182 18.06 18.05 -15.62
N ALA A 183 17.08 18.37 -16.46
CA ALA A 183 15.78 17.68 -16.46
C ALA A 183 15.92 16.19 -16.84
N GLU A 184 16.71 15.88 -17.88
CA GLU A 184 16.99 14.48 -18.28
C GLU A 184 17.67 13.71 -17.13
N LYS A 185 18.60 14.35 -16.43
CA LYS A 185 19.25 13.78 -15.24
C LYS A 185 18.25 13.55 -14.10
N MET A 186 17.40 14.53 -13.79
CA MET A 186 16.38 14.42 -12.73
C MET A 186 15.44 13.24 -12.98
N LEU A 187 14.94 13.08 -14.21
CA LEU A 187 14.08 11.96 -14.59
C LEU A 187 14.80 10.61 -14.58
N LYS A 188 16.11 10.59 -14.85
CA LYS A 188 16.92 9.37 -14.84
C LYS A 188 17.25 8.91 -13.42
N GLU A 189 17.54 9.84 -12.53
CA GLU A 189 17.98 9.56 -11.16
C GLU A 189 16.81 9.30 -10.20
N ASN A 190 15.65 9.93 -10.43
CA ASN A 190 14.51 9.87 -9.52
C ASN A 190 13.26 9.39 -10.26
N THR A 191 13.26 8.10 -10.62
CA THR A 191 12.18 7.49 -11.39
C THR A 191 10.83 7.46 -10.66
N GLU A 192 10.87 7.55 -9.33
CA GLU A 192 9.73 7.55 -8.42
C GLU A 192 9.00 8.90 -8.37
N TYR A 193 9.66 10.00 -8.78
CA TYR A 193 9.09 11.35 -8.67
C TYR A 193 8.24 11.73 -9.88
N GLY A 194 8.38 11.01 -10.99
CA GLY A 194 7.56 11.17 -12.19
C GLY A 194 8.38 11.05 -13.47
N SER A 195 7.71 11.19 -14.61
CA SER A 195 8.26 10.90 -15.93
C SER A 195 8.13 12.05 -16.93
N ILE A 196 7.60 13.21 -16.52
CA ILE A 196 7.52 14.42 -17.35
C ILE A 196 7.88 15.69 -16.55
N ILE A 197 8.76 16.52 -17.11
CA ILE A 197 9.16 17.83 -16.58
C ILE A 197 8.85 18.89 -17.64
N LEU A 198 8.17 19.96 -17.24
CA LEU A 198 8.08 21.20 -18.00
C LEU A 198 9.24 22.10 -17.57
N ARG A 199 9.90 22.75 -18.54
CA ARG A 199 11.06 23.61 -18.27
C ARG A 199 11.14 24.73 -19.29
N PRO A 200 11.92 25.80 -19.02
CA PRO A 200 12.28 26.74 -20.07
C PRO A 200 13.02 26.05 -21.22
N SER A 201 12.78 26.54 -22.43
CA SER A 201 13.55 26.20 -23.61
C SER A 201 14.91 26.93 -23.58
N THR A 202 15.84 26.51 -24.45
CA THR A 202 17.22 27.03 -24.49
C THR A 202 17.29 28.52 -24.88
N ASP A 203 16.27 29.01 -25.57
CA ASP A 203 16.07 30.40 -25.98
C ASP A 203 15.42 31.27 -24.87
N ASN A 204 15.09 30.69 -23.70
CA ASN A 204 14.48 31.33 -22.52
C ASN A 204 13.17 32.11 -22.75
N THR A 205 12.68 32.16 -23.99
CA THR A 205 11.43 32.79 -24.41
C THR A 205 10.31 31.77 -24.54
N ASN A 206 10.67 30.52 -24.84
CA ASN A 206 9.74 29.42 -25.03
C ASN A 206 9.88 28.37 -23.93
N TYR A 207 9.02 27.36 -23.99
CA TYR A 207 9.01 26.23 -23.07
C TYR A 207 9.44 24.94 -23.76
N ALA A 208 9.77 23.93 -22.97
CA ALA A 208 10.04 22.60 -23.45
C ALA A 208 9.57 21.55 -22.45
N ILE A 209 9.14 20.41 -22.99
CA ILE A 209 8.78 19.22 -22.23
C ILE A 209 9.93 18.22 -22.37
N THR A 210 10.41 17.70 -21.25
CA THR A 210 11.32 16.55 -21.20
C THR A 210 10.57 15.38 -20.59
N LEU A 211 10.58 14.23 -21.26
CA LEU A 211 9.88 13.04 -20.81
C LEU A 211 10.74 11.76 -20.89
N ARG A 212 10.51 10.85 -19.94
CA ARG A 212 11.15 9.54 -19.84
C ARG A 212 10.11 8.45 -20.07
N GLN A 213 10.32 7.60 -21.07
CA GLN A 213 9.46 6.46 -21.37
C GLN A 213 10.21 5.15 -21.11
N ASP A 214 9.63 4.29 -20.29
CA ASP A 214 10.16 2.95 -20.04
C ASP A 214 9.68 1.98 -21.14
N HIS A 215 10.61 1.52 -21.97
CA HIS A 215 10.39 0.52 -23.01
C HIS A 215 11.12 -0.79 -22.66
N PRO A 216 10.68 -1.99 -23.13
CA PRO A 216 11.39 -3.25 -22.90
C PRO A 216 12.86 -3.25 -23.32
N SER A 217 13.23 -2.42 -24.31
CA SER A 217 14.61 -2.25 -24.78
C SER A 217 15.45 -1.28 -23.94
N GLY A 218 14.85 -0.65 -22.92
CA GLY A 218 15.49 0.35 -22.06
C GLY A 218 14.75 1.69 -22.02
N PRO A 219 15.11 2.57 -21.07
CA PRO A 219 14.48 3.88 -20.93
C PRO A 219 14.88 4.82 -22.08
N VAL A 220 13.89 5.50 -22.66
CA VAL A 220 14.07 6.47 -23.74
C VAL A 220 13.68 7.87 -23.25
N MET A 221 14.55 8.84 -23.49
CA MET A 221 14.31 10.24 -23.16
C MET A 221 13.88 11.01 -24.41
N LYS A 222 12.74 11.71 -24.36
CA LYS A 222 12.27 12.55 -25.46
C LYS A 222 12.11 13.99 -24.99
N ASN A 223 12.36 14.92 -25.91
CA ASN A 223 12.24 16.34 -25.65
C ASN A 223 11.39 16.98 -26.72
N TYR A 224 10.42 17.79 -26.31
CA TYR A 224 9.49 18.46 -27.18
C TYR A 224 9.56 19.96 -26.92
N LYS A 225 9.48 20.75 -27.98
CA LYS A 225 9.46 22.20 -27.89
C LYS A 225 8.01 22.68 -27.79
N VAL A 226 7.81 23.74 -27.02
CA VAL A 226 6.52 24.35 -26.77
C VAL A 226 6.70 25.85 -27.00
N LEU A 227 6.19 26.33 -28.12
CA LEU A 227 6.29 27.74 -28.50
C LEU A 227 5.19 28.54 -27.80
N SER A 228 5.56 29.68 -27.22
CA SER A 228 4.60 30.64 -26.67
C SER A 228 4.09 31.53 -27.80
N ILE A 229 2.77 31.66 -27.94
CA ILE A 229 2.11 32.55 -28.90
C ILE A 229 1.14 33.48 -28.15
N ASP A 230 0.70 34.55 -28.81
CA ASP A 230 -0.16 35.58 -28.19
C ASP A 230 -1.45 35.01 -27.56
N THR A 231 -1.96 33.89 -28.09
CA THR A 231 -3.23 33.28 -27.68
C THR A 231 -3.08 31.88 -27.04
N GLY A 232 -1.86 31.47 -26.65
CA GLY A 232 -1.62 30.16 -26.05
C GLY A 232 -0.25 29.55 -26.36
N PHE A 233 -0.21 28.24 -26.58
CA PHE A 233 1.02 27.48 -26.80
C PHE A 233 0.89 26.51 -27.97
N ILE A 234 1.96 26.35 -28.75
CA ILE A 234 2.06 25.36 -29.83
C ILE A 234 3.07 24.28 -29.42
N ILE A 235 2.62 23.03 -29.38
CA ILE A 235 3.47 21.86 -29.17
C ILE A 235 4.05 21.44 -30.52
N GLU A 236 5.37 21.51 -30.68
CA GLU A 236 6.06 21.06 -31.88
C GLU A 236 6.12 19.53 -31.93
N LEU A 237 5.16 18.95 -32.66
CA LEU A 237 5.06 17.53 -33.01
C LEU A 237 5.01 17.41 -34.54
N ASP A 238 5.05 16.17 -35.07
CA ASP A 238 4.86 15.93 -36.50
C ASP A 238 3.56 16.55 -37.04
N ALA A 239 2.51 16.54 -36.20
CA ALA A 239 1.30 17.34 -36.37
C ALA A 239 1.23 18.38 -35.22
N PRO A 240 1.49 19.67 -35.48
CA PRO A 240 1.49 20.70 -34.45
C PRO A 240 0.15 20.82 -33.74
N VAL A 241 0.18 20.98 -32.41
CA VAL A 241 -1.03 21.06 -31.58
C VAL A 241 -1.04 22.39 -30.84
N THR A 242 -2.14 23.15 -30.97
CA THR A 242 -2.32 24.43 -30.28
C THR A 242 -3.20 24.23 -29.04
N VAL A 243 -2.75 24.74 -27.90
CA VAL A 243 -3.43 24.61 -26.61
C VAL A 243 -3.45 25.95 -25.87
N PRO A 244 -4.46 26.20 -25.02
CA PRO A 244 -4.66 27.53 -24.41
C PRO A 244 -3.73 27.82 -23.22
N SER A 245 -3.10 26.81 -22.60
CA SER A 245 -2.28 26.99 -21.40
C SER A 245 -1.17 25.94 -21.27
N LEU A 246 -0.15 26.21 -20.44
CA LEU A 246 0.89 25.24 -20.09
C LEU A 246 0.31 24.00 -19.37
N GLY A 247 -0.76 24.17 -18.60
CA GLY A 247 -1.52 23.04 -18.05
C GLY A 247 -2.09 22.15 -19.15
N ALA A 248 -2.70 22.75 -20.18
CA ALA A 248 -3.24 22.03 -21.32
C ALA A 248 -2.15 21.37 -22.19
N VAL A 249 -0.93 21.94 -22.24
CA VAL A 249 0.25 21.25 -22.82
C VAL A 249 0.50 19.94 -22.07
N LEU A 250 0.49 19.98 -20.74
CA LEU A 250 0.70 18.79 -19.92
C LEU A 250 -0.40 17.76 -20.15
N ASP A 251 -1.67 18.19 -20.09
CA ASP A 251 -2.84 17.33 -20.33
C ASP A 251 -2.78 16.63 -21.68
N HIS A 252 -2.29 17.33 -22.72
CA HIS A 252 -2.09 16.74 -24.04
C HIS A 252 -1.16 15.51 -23.98
N PHE A 253 0.01 15.63 -23.34
CA PHE A 253 0.94 14.50 -23.20
C PHE A 253 0.41 13.39 -22.30
N LEU A 254 -0.30 13.74 -21.21
CA LEU A 254 -0.91 12.74 -20.33
C LEU A 254 -1.98 11.93 -21.07
N LYS A 255 -2.89 12.59 -21.78
CA LYS A 255 -3.95 11.94 -22.57
C LYS A 255 -3.37 11.13 -23.73
N ALA A 256 -2.42 11.69 -24.48
CA ALA A 256 -1.78 11.02 -25.62
C ALA A 256 -0.98 9.77 -25.23
N THR A 257 -0.63 9.63 -23.94
CA THR A 257 0.08 8.46 -23.41
C THR A 257 -0.78 7.58 -22.52
N GLU A 258 -2.12 7.74 -22.57
CA GLU A 258 -3.07 6.98 -21.73
C GLU A 258 -2.69 7.06 -20.23
N PHE A 259 -2.21 8.21 -19.79
CA PHE A 259 -1.76 8.47 -18.41
C PHE A 259 -0.65 7.53 -17.92
N ARG A 260 0.12 6.94 -18.84
CA ARG A 260 1.35 6.20 -18.48
C ARG A 260 2.46 7.14 -18.02
N LEU A 261 2.42 8.40 -18.46
CA LEU A 261 3.30 9.46 -17.96
C LEU A 261 2.67 10.17 -16.77
N HIS A 262 3.52 10.63 -15.85
CA HIS A 262 3.09 11.33 -14.63
C HIS A 262 3.97 12.55 -14.38
N PRO A 263 3.39 13.71 -14.01
CA PRO A 263 4.15 14.93 -13.68
C PRO A 263 5.23 14.67 -12.64
N TYR A 264 6.44 15.20 -12.87
CA TYR A 264 7.52 15.11 -11.91
C TYR A 264 7.23 15.99 -10.70
N LEU A 265 7.19 15.40 -9.51
CA LEU A 265 6.89 16.05 -8.24
C LEU A 265 7.93 15.59 -7.22
N VAL A 266 8.66 16.55 -6.64
CA VAL A 266 9.58 16.26 -5.54
C VAL A 266 8.77 16.16 -4.25
N PRO A 267 8.86 15.06 -3.49
CA PRO A 267 8.25 14.98 -2.17
C PRO A 267 8.79 16.11 -1.29
N GLN A 268 7.92 16.84 -0.62
CA GLN A 268 8.37 17.76 0.41
C GLN A 268 9.01 16.93 1.51
N THR A 269 10.33 17.05 1.68
CA THR A 269 10.96 16.66 2.94
C THR A 269 10.33 17.53 4.01
N TYR A 270 9.66 16.94 5.00
CA TYR A 270 9.19 17.67 6.17
C TYR A 270 10.31 18.60 6.65
N ASP A 271 10.02 19.89 6.73
CA ASP A 271 10.91 20.86 7.33
C ASP A 271 11.00 20.50 8.82
N THR A 272 12.08 19.84 9.23
CA THR A 272 12.29 19.48 10.64
C THR A 272 12.66 20.67 11.51
N CYS A 273 12.69 21.88 10.93
CA CYS A 273 12.91 23.12 11.65
C CYS A 273 11.58 23.67 12.18
N ILE A 274 11.27 23.34 13.42
CA ILE A 274 10.34 24.14 14.21
C ILE A 274 11.06 25.46 14.50
N ASP A 275 10.70 26.52 13.81
CA ASP A 275 11.08 27.87 14.22
C ASP A 275 10.39 28.17 15.56
N LEU A 276 11.12 27.94 16.66
CA LEU A 276 10.67 28.42 17.96
C LEU A 276 10.67 29.95 17.92
N PRO A 277 9.57 30.62 18.29
CA PRO A 277 9.59 32.06 18.45
C PRO A 277 10.65 32.44 19.49
N LEU A 278 11.55 33.33 19.09
CA LEU A 278 12.59 33.86 19.96
C LEU A 278 11.92 34.55 21.15
N THR A 279 12.36 34.15 22.35
CA THR A 279 12.17 34.81 23.65
C THR A 279 10.75 34.79 24.24
N LEU A 280 10.55 33.86 25.17
CA LEU A 280 9.78 34.14 26.38
C LEU A 280 10.70 33.99 27.61
N PRO A 281 10.61 34.89 28.60
CA PRO A 281 11.53 34.94 29.72
C PRO A 281 11.48 33.66 30.56
N CYS A 282 12.67 33.16 30.88
CA CYS A 282 12.93 31.98 31.70
C CYS A 282 12.29 32.15 33.10
N PHE A 283 11.28 31.34 33.41
CA PHE A 283 10.86 31.13 34.80
C PHE A 283 11.73 30.02 35.41
N PRO A 284 12.22 30.18 36.66
CA PRO A 284 13.05 29.18 37.29
C PRO A 284 12.29 27.86 37.48
N PRO A 285 12.98 26.71 37.34
CA PRO A 285 12.33 25.40 37.41
C PRO A 285 11.75 25.17 38.81
N LYS A 286 10.43 24.91 38.88
CA LYS A 286 9.80 24.36 40.08
C LYS A 286 10.31 22.93 40.27
N PRO A 287 10.73 22.54 41.49
CA PRO A 287 11.21 21.18 41.74
C PRO A 287 10.07 20.18 41.58
N VAL A 288 10.25 19.22 40.67
CA VAL A 288 9.36 18.07 40.47
C VAL A 288 9.50 17.12 41.67
N PRO A 289 8.41 16.64 42.30
CA PRO A 289 8.52 15.64 43.35
C PRO A 289 9.06 14.34 42.77
N ARG A 290 10.24 13.90 43.23
CA ARG A 290 10.74 12.56 42.95
C ARG A 290 9.81 11.55 43.61
N ALA A 291 9.15 10.71 42.81
CA ALA A 291 8.48 9.52 43.32
C ALA A 291 9.52 8.62 44.00
N ARG A 292 9.43 8.49 45.32
CA ARG A 292 10.23 7.50 46.08
C ARG A 292 9.45 6.19 46.07
N VAL A 293 9.92 5.22 45.29
CA VAL A 293 9.46 3.84 45.42
C VAL A 293 10.17 3.23 46.63
N ALA A 294 9.40 2.73 47.59
CA ALA A 294 9.94 2.06 48.76
C ALA A 294 10.62 0.74 48.34
N PRO A 295 11.78 0.39 48.92
CA PRO A 295 12.41 -0.89 48.64
C PRO A 295 11.55 -2.04 49.18
N MET A 296 11.49 -3.12 48.40
CA MET A 296 10.73 -4.32 48.69
C MET A 296 11.22 -4.95 50.00
N ILE A 297 10.37 -4.95 51.03
CA ILE A 297 10.68 -5.60 52.31
C ILE A 297 10.66 -7.12 52.06
N HIS A 298 11.84 -7.75 52.05
CA HIS A 298 11.94 -9.20 52.16
C HIS A 298 11.55 -9.61 53.59
N THR A 299 10.31 -10.06 53.75
CA THR A 299 9.89 -10.83 54.92
C THR A 299 10.69 -12.12 54.95
N LYS A 300 11.64 -12.23 55.88
CA LYS A 300 12.26 -13.51 56.21
C LYS A 300 11.20 -14.41 56.85
N SER A 301 10.68 -15.37 56.11
CA SER A 301 9.98 -16.52 56.67
C SER A 301 10.99 -17.57 57.16
N PRO A 302 10.64 -18.38 58.18
CA PRO A 302 11.59 -19.24 58.89
C PRO A 302 12.05 -20.43 58.06
N LYS A 303 13.27 -20.89 58.36
CA LYS A 303 13.89 -22.12 57.82
C LYS A 303 12.95 -23.33 57.95
N GLY A 304 12.76 -24.05 56.84
CA GLY A 304 12.29 -25.43 56.88
C GLY A 304 11.61 -25.87 55.59
N SER A 305 12.11 -26.97 55.03
CA SER A 305 11.54 -27.80 53.96
C SER A 305 11.88 -27.48 52.50
N THR A 306 12.05 -28.57 51.78
CA THR A 306 12.74 -28.91 50.54
C THR A 306 12.14 -28.23 49.28
N PRO A 307 12.92 -28.00 48.20
CA PRO A 307 12.36 -27.42 46.98
C PRO A 307 11.39 -28.39 46.27
N PRO A 308 10.22 -27.94 45.79
CA PRO A 308 9.37 -28.74 44.93
C PRO A 308 10.01 -28.92 43.53
N SER A 309 10.03 -30.17 43.08
CA SER A 309 10.49 -30.62 41.76
C SER A 309 9.70 -29.98 40.63
N PHE A 310 10.40 -29.54 39.58
CA PHE A 310 9.80 -29.17 38.29
C PHE A 310 9.14 -30.40 37.62
N PRO A 311 7.98 -30.24 36.96
CA PRO A 311 7.42 -31.29 36.11
C PRO A 311 8.23 -31.43 34.80
N LYS A 312 8.66 -32.66 34.50
CA LYS A 312 9.36 -33.05 33.26
C LYS A 312 8.40 -33.09 32.06
N LEU A 313 8.90 -32.66 30.90
CA LEU A 313 8.31 -32.88 29.57
C LEU A 313 8.18 -34.39 29.25
N PRO A 314 7.11 -34.85 28.57
CA PRO A 314 7.01 -36.23 28.13
C PRO A 314 7.88 -36.48 26.89
N ILE A 315 8.87 -37.37 27.05
CA ILE A 315 9.67 -37.96 25.98
C ILE A 315 9.00 -39.26 25.52
N LYS A 316 8.93 -39.43 24.19
CA LYS A 316 8.53 -40.64 23.45
C LYS A 316 9.00 -41.93 24.12
N ALA A 317 8.09 -42.87 24.32
CA ALA A 317 8.41 -44.26 24.55
C ALA A 317 8.98 -44.88 23.25
N LYS A 318 10.19 -45.42 23.34
CA LYS A 318 10.76 -46.41 22.43
C LYS A 318 10.83 -47.72 23.21
N GLU A 319 10.24 -48.77 22.65
CA GLU A 319 10.36 -50.15 23.10
C GLU A 319 11.84 -50.59 23.11
N ALA A 320 12.23 -51.25 24.20
CA ALA A 320 13.30 -52.23 24.20
C ALA A 320 12.78 -53.50 23.49
N GLY A 321 13.49 -54.21 22.63
CA GLY A 321 14.92 -54.46 22.61
C GLY A 321 15.11 -55.94 22.86
N ASN A 322 15.08 -56.76 21.80
CA ASN A 322 15.55 -58.15 21.80
C ASN A 322 16.52 -58.32 20.62
N GLU A 323 17.80 -58.46 20.98
CA GLU A 323 18.77 -59.47 20.54
C GLU A 323 18.78 -59.88 19.06
N TYR A 324 19.88 -59.51 18.38
CA TYR A 324 20.24 -60.00 17.04
C TYR A 324 21.14 -61.24 17.16
N GLN A 325 20.74 -62.32 16.49
CA GLN A 325 21.65 -63.33 15.94
C GLN A 325 21.54 -63.31 14.42
N ASP A 326 22.68 -63.54 13.78
CA ASP A 326 23.00 -63.33 12.37
C ASP A 326 22.71 -64.55 11.48
N ALA A 327 22.72 -64.28 10.16
CA ALA A 327 22.79 -65.16 9.00
C ALA A 327 21.49 -65.89 8.56
N ASP A 328 20.89 -65.45 7.46
CA ASP A 328 21.23 -66.05 6.16
C ASP A 328 20.58 -65.32 4.96
N GLU A 329 21.37 -65.31 3.90
CA GLU A 329 21.23 -64.71 2.59
C GLU A 329 20.32 -65.56 1.68
N VAL A 330 19.20 -65.02 1.15
CA VAL A 330 18.57 -65.60 -0.05
C VAL A 330 17.97 -64.51 -0.94
N LEU A 331 18.52 -64.45 -2.16
CA LEU A 331 18.10 -63.71 -3.34
C LEU A 331 16.59 -63.81 -3.64
N THR A 332 16.00 -62.70 -4.09
CA THR A 332 14.87 -62.74 -5.02
C THR A 332 15.39 -62.62 -6.45
N PRO A 333 14.87 -63.45 -7.38
CA PRO A 333 14.71 -63.02 -8.75
C PRO A 333 13.25 -63.22 -9.21
N ASP A 334 12.78 -62.26 -9.99
CA ASP A 334 11.75 -62.45 -11.02
C ASP A 334 12.25 -61.60 -12.21
N PRO A 335 11.92 -61.85 -13.50
CA PRO A 335 10.95 -62.81 -14.03
C PRO A 335 11.42 -63.60 -15.27
N ARG A 336 10.60 -64.55 -15.73
CA ARG A 336 10.55 -64.92 -17.16
C ARG A 336 9.14 -65.42 -17.56
N PRO A 337 8.64 -65.05 -18.75
CA PRO A 337 7.43 -65.62 -19.34
C PRO A 337 7.78 -66.83 -20.21
N GLU A 338 6.89 -67.81 -20.27
CA GLU A 338 6.85 -68.78 -21.37
C GLU A 338 5.41 -68.96 -21.89
N ASP A 339 5.33 -68.96 -23.20
CA ASP A 339 4.17 -69.25 -24.04
C ASP A 339 3.71 -70.72 -23.94
N LEU A 340 2.49 -70.93 -24.45
CA LEU A 340 1.88 -72.14 -25.06
C LEU A 340 0.65 -72.69 -24.31
N ASP A 341 -0.54 -72.29 -24.75
CA ASP A 341 -1.30 -73.05 -25.77
C ASP A 341 -2.31 -72.14 -26.51
#